data_AF-A0A554MED2-F1
#
_entry.id   AF-A0A554MED2-F1
#
_cell.length_a   1.000
_cell.length_b   1.000
_cell.length_c   1.000
_cell.angle_alpha   90.00
_cell.angle_beta   90.00
_cell.angle_gamma   90.00
#
_symmetry.space_group_name_H-M   'P 1'
#
loop_
_entity.id
_entity.type
_entity.pdbx_description
1 polymer ?
#
loop_
_entity_poly.entity_id
_entity_poly.type
_entity_poly.pdbx_seq_one_letter_code
_entity_poly.pdbx_strand_id
1 'polypeptide(L)'
;MQSIDFINIEYIFRIIYSIFFDPEHYKIAYEYFLKFWGVYKILAVVFSLALLYGIVYCVNRIKQIRTEEEARLNELTEKTLLDFQGNPTNERWAQIKRHIDSNNENDWKLAILEADIILGEMLTKIGYQQENIGEKLKAVEKSDFNTIDKAWEAHKFRNSIAHEGSNFTITQREAKKVISLFEDVFKEFEYL
;
A
#
# COMPACT_ATOMS: atom_id res chain seq x y z
N MET A 1 -9.21 -10.65 64.91
CA MET A 1 -7.87 -10.59 64.29
C MET A 1 -7.92 -11.54 63.11
N GLN A 2 -7.98 -11.02 61.87
CA GLN A 2 -8.09 -11.85 60.66
C GLN A 2 -6.75 -12.57 60.43
N SER A 3 -6.78 -13.89 60.26
CA SER A 3 -5.60 -14.68 59.89
C SER A 3 -5.26 -14.37 58.45
N ILE A 4 -4.07 -13.82 58.23
CA ILE A 4 -3.51 -13.69 56.88
C ILE A 4 -2.97 -15.07 56.52
N ASP A 5 -3.56 -15.72 55.53
CA ASP A 5 -3.06 -16.99 55.00
C ASP A 5 -1.76 -16.72 54.24
N PHE A 6 -0.63 -16.95 54.91
CA PHE A 6 0.68 -16.88 54.28
C PHE A 6 0.95 -18.17 53.50
N ILE A 7 1.45 -18.02 52.28
CA ILE A 7 1.98 -19.14 51.50
C ILE A 7 3.15 -19.74 52.29
N ASN A 8 3.01 -21.00 52.70
CA ASN A 8 4.06 -21.71 53.42
C ASN A 8 5.18 -22.12 52.45
N ILE A 9 6.23 -21.29 52.41
CA ILE A 9 7.40 -21.49 51.55
C ILE A 9 8.11 -22.81 51.90
N GLU A 10 8.21 -23.15 53.18
CA GLU A 10 8.82 -24.41 53.62
C GLU A 10 8.06 -25.63 53.08
N TYR A 11 6.74 -25.58 53.08
CA TYR A 11 5.90 -26.63 52.51
C TYR A 11 6.14 -26.81 51.01
N ILE A 12 6.26 -25.71 50.26
CA ILE A 12 6.59 -25.74 48.83
C ILE A 12 7.98 -26.35 48.60
N PHE A 13 8.99 -25.94 49.38
CA PHE A 13 10.34 -26.51 49.28
C PHE A 13 10.36 -28.00 49.61
N ARG A 14 9.58 -28.44 50.60
CA ARG A 14 9.44 -29.86 50.95
C ARG A 14 8.80 -30.67 49.82
N ILE A 15 7.77 -30.14 49.14
CA ILE A 15 7.17 -30.77 47.96
C ILE A 15 8.19 -30.88 46.82
N ILE A 16 8.91 -29.80 46.53
CA ILE A 16 9.93 -29.81 45.48
C ILE A 16 11.00 -30.84 45.81
N TYR A 17 11.51 -30.82 47.05
CA TYR A 17 12.51 -31.78 47.51
C TYR A 17 12.02 -33.23 47.42
N SER A 18 10.79 -33.53 47.85
CA SER A 18 10.26 -34.89 47.78
C SER A 18 10.12 -35.38 46.34
N ILE A 19 9.75 -34.52 45.39
CA ILE A 19 9.70 -34.86 43.96
C ILE A 19 11.07 -35.30 43.41
N PHE A 20 12.18 -34.72 43.90
CA PHE A 20 13.53 -35.02 43.38
C PHE A 20 14.24 -36.16 44.11
N PHE A 21 14.00 -36.32 45.41
CA PHE A 21 14.80 -37.22 46.26
C PHE A 21 14.04 -38.44 46.77
N ASP A 22 12.72 -38.48 46.66
CA ASP A 22 11.91 -39.67 46.99
C ASP A 22 11.43 -40.36 45.70
N PRO A 23 11.85 -41.62 45.44
CA PRO A 23 11.48 -42.35 44.24
C PRO A 23 9.97 -42.53 44.02
N GLU A 24 9.18 -42.64 45.09
CA GLU A 24 7.72 -42.80 44.97
C GLU A 24 7.06 -41.48 44.55
N HIS A 25 7.44 -40.39 45.20
CA HIS A 25 6.94 -39.05 44.86
C HIS A 25 7.40 -38.61 43.47
N TYR A 26 8.63 -38.92 43.07
CA TYR A 26 9.13 -38.70 41.70
C TYR A 26 8.25 -39.41 40.67
N LYS A 27 7.95 -40.70 40.89
CA LYS A 27 7.14 -41.50 39.96
C LYS A 27 5.73 -40.93 39.80
N ILE A 28 5.09 -40.56 40.91
CA ILE A 28 3.76 -39.94 40.88
C ILE A 28 3.78 -38.61 40.11
N ALA A 29 4.75 -37.73 40.40
CA ALA A 29 4.90 -36.45 39.71
C ALA A 29 5.15 -36.63 38.21
N TYR A 30 6.00 -37.59 37.84
CA TYR A 30 6.28 -37.94 36.45
C TYR A 30 5.04 -38.45 35.70
N GLU A 31 4.22 -39.31 36.33
CA GLU A 31 2.96 -39.79 35.74
C GLU A 31 1.96 -38.65 35.49
N TYR A 32 1.81 -37.72 36.46
CA TYR A 32 0.98 -36.52 36.27
C TYR A 32 1.53 -35.61 35.16
N PHE A 33 2.84 -35.41 35.13
CA PHE A 33 3.50 -34.61 34.10
C PHE A 33 3.26 -35.19 32.70
N LEU A 34 3.38 -36.51 32.51
CA LEU A 34 3.12 -37.16 31.22
C LEU A 34 1.67 -36.98 30.76
N LYS A 35 0.69 -37.13 31.66
CA LYS A 35 -0.72 -36.89 31.36
C LYS A 35 -0.97 -35.45 30.95
N PHE A 36 -0.45 -34.49 31.74
CA PHE A 36 -0.55 -33.06 31.45
C PHE A 36 0.08 -32.72 30.10
N TRP A 37 1.29 -33.22 29.83
CA TRP A 37 2.02 -32.99 28.59
C TRP A 37 1.28 -33.51 27.36
N GLY A 38 0.60 -34.66 27.48
CA GLY A 38 -0.26 -35.19 26.41
C GLY A 38 -1.42 -34.26 26.08
N VAL A 39 -2.16 -33.79 27.10
CA VAL A 39 -3.27 -32.85 26.92
C VAL A 39 -2.79 -31.52 26.34
N TYR A 40 -1.69 -30.99 26.89
CA TYR A 40 -1.08 -29.74 26.41
C TYR A 40 -0.70 -29.82 24.93
N LYS A 41 -0.07 -30.92 24.48
CA LYS A 41 0.28 -31.12 23.07
C LYS A 41 -0.94 -31.07 22.14
N ILE A 42 -2.03 -31.73 22.52
CA ILE A 42 -3.27 -31.74 21.71
C ILE A 42 -3.83 -30.32 21.62
N LEU A 43 -3.92 -29.62 22.75
CA LEU A 43 -4.38 -28.23 22.77
C LEU A 43 -3.49 -27.31 21.95
N ALA A 44 -2.17 -27.46 22.05
CA ALA A 44 -1.21 -26.68 21.28
C ALA A 44 -1.37 -26.91 19.77
N VAL A 45 -1.51 -28.16 19.33
CA VAL A 45 -1.73 -28.49 17.90
C VAL A 45 -3.05 -27.89 17.39
N VAL A 46 -4.15 -28.05 18.14
CA VAL A 46 -5.45 -27.47 17.77
C VAL A 46 -5.36 -25.95 17.68
N PHE A 47 -4.71 -25.31 18.65
CA PHE A 47 -4.50 -23.88 18.66
C PHE A 47 -3.63 -23.40 17.48
N SER A 48 -2.55 -24.11 17.17
CA SER A 48 -1.71 -23.82 16.01
C SER A 48 -2.47 -23.94 14.69
N LEU A 49 -3.32 -24.96 14.54
CA LEU A 49 -4.16 -25.11 13.34
C LEU A 49 -5.19 -23.99 13.22
N ALA A 50 -5.82 -23.59 14.33
CA ALA A 50 -6.76 -22.46 14.35
C ALA A 50 -6.09 -21.15 13.95
N LEU A 51 -4.88 -20.87 14.47
CA LEU A 51 -4.09 -19.71 14.07
C LEU A 51 -3.69 -19.76 12.60
N LEU A 52 -3.25 -20.92 12.10
CA LEU A 52 -2.88 -21.08 10.70
C LEU A 52 -4.07 -20.82 9.77
N TYR A 53 -5.24 -21.37 10.11
CA TYR A 53 -6.48 -21.07 9.40
C TYR A 53 -6.81 -19.58 9.42
N GLY A 54 -6.70 -18.93 10.59
CA GLY A 54 -6.90 -17.49 10.74
C GLY A 54 -5.95 -16.67 9.87
N ILE A 55 -4.66 -17.03 9.81
CA ILE A 55 -3.67 -16.38 8.95
C ILE A 55 -4.06 -16.51 7.47
N VAL A 56 -4.38 -17.72 7.00
CA VAL A 56 -4.79 -17.96 5.61
C VAL A 56 -6.05 -17.15 5.27
N TYR A 57 -7.05 -17.15 6.16
CA TYR A 57 -8.26 -16.35 6.00
C TYR A 57 -7.94 -14.86 5.90
N CYS A 58 -7.13 -14.31 6.82
CA CYS A 58 -6.75 -12.90 6.82
C CYS A 58 -6.00 -12.53 5.54
N VAL A 59 -5.05 -13.34 5.08
CA VAL A 59 -4.31 -13.08 3.83
C VAL A 59 -5.25 -13.07 2.64
N ASN A 60 -6.14 -14.05 2.51
CA ASN A 60 -7.10 -14.11 1.41
C ASN A 60 -8.08 -12.93 1.46
N ARG A 61 -8.54 -12.55 2.66
CA ARG A 61 -9.46 -11.43 2.84
C ARG A 61 -8.80 -10.10 2.51
N ILE A 62 -7.53 -9.89 2.90
CA ILE A 62 -6.76 -8.70 2.54
C ILE A 62 -6.58 -8.61 1.02
N LYS A 63 -6.25 -9.72 0.36
CA LYS A 63 -6.13 -9.75 -1.10
C LYS A 63 -7.45 -9.39 -1.78
N GLN A 64 -8.56 -9.96 -1.35
CA GLN A 64 -9.88 -9.65 -1.88
C GLN A 64 -10.21 -8.15 -1.74
N ILE A 65 -9.99 -7.58 -0.55
CA ILE A 65 -10.27 -6.16 -0.29
C ILE A 65 -9.42 -5.26 -1.21
N ARG A 66 -8.13 -5.58 -1.39
CA ARG A 66 -7.24 -4.82 -2.28
C ARG A 66 -7.71 -4.85 -3.72
N THR A 67 -8.12 -6.01 -4.23
CA THR A 67 -8.63 -6.13 -5.60
C THR A 67 -9.94 -5.36 -5.79
N GLU A 68 -10.84 -5.38 -4.81
CA GLU A 68 -12.08 -4.59 -4.84
C GLU A 68 -11.80 -3.08 -4.79
N GLU A 69 -10.82 -2.65 -4.00
CA GLU A 69 -10.38 -1.25 -3.91
C GLU A 69 -9.75 -0.77 -5.22
N GLU A 70 -8.83 -1.55 -5.79
CA GLU A 70 -8.22 -1.26 -7.10
C GLU A 70 -9.28 -1.17 -8.20
N ALA A 71 -10.26 -2.07 -8.22
CA ALA A 71 -11.34 -2.03 -9.21
C ALA A 71 -12.19 -0.75 -9.09
N ARG A 72 -12.55 -0.34 -7.87
CA ARG A 72 -13.29 0.91 -7.64
C ARG A 72 -12.49 2.14 -8.01
N LEU A 73 -11.20 2.16 -7.68
CA LEU A 73 -10.32 3.28 -8.04
C LEU A 73 -10.16 3.38 -9.55
N ASN A 74 -10.01 2.25 -10.24
CA ASN A 74 -9.93 2.21 -11.69
C ASN A 74 -11.24 2.68 -12.34
N GLU A 75 -12.40 2.26 -11.84
CA GLU A 75 -13.71 2.73 -12.33
C GLU A 75 -13.89 4.24 -12.13
N LEU A 76 -13.55 4.77 -10.95
CA LEU A 76 -13.58 6.20 -10.68
C LEU A 76 -12.62 6.96 -11.60
N THR A 77 -11.43 6.39 -11.83
CA THR A 77 -10.43 6.97 -12.73
C THR A 77 -10.98 7.00 -14.14
N GLU A 78 -11.43 5.88 -14.69
CA GLU A 78 -12.00 5.78 -16.03
C GLU A 78 -13.15 6.76 -16.23
N LYS A 79 -14.07 6.84 -15.27
CA LYS A 79 -15.17 7.81 -15.30
C LYS A 79 -14.66 9.25 -15.35
N THR A 80 -13.69 9.58 -14.51
CA THR A 80 -13.08 10.92 -14.51
C THR A 80 -12.37 11.20 -15.83
N LEU A 81 -11.66 10.22 -16.41
CA LEU A 81 -10.98 10.37 -17.70
C LEU A 81 -11.97 10.64 -18.85
N LEU A 82 -13.13 9.96 -18.84
CA LEU A 82 -14.18 10.18 -19.84
C LEU A 82 -14.79 11.59 -19.71
N ASP A 83 -15.05 12.05 -18.49
CA ASP A 83 -15.52 13.42 -18.23
C ASP A 83 -14.46 14.46 -18.64
N PHE A 84 -13.20 14.15 -18.33
CA PHE A 84 -12.05 15.00 -18.64
C PHE A 84 -11.92 15.26 -20.14
N GLN A 85 -12.08 14.24 -21.01
CA GLN A 85 -11.97 14.38 -22.47
C GLN A 85 -13.00 15.35 -23.10
N GLY A 86 -14.10 15.67 -22.42
CA GLY A 86 -15.11 16.63 -22.87
C GLY A 86 -14.83 18.09 -22.52
N ASN A 87 -13.95 18.36 -21.54
CA ASN A 87 -13.80 19.68 -20.94
C ASN A 87 -12.71 20.54 -21.63
N PRO A 88 -12.80 21.89 -21.59
CA PRO A 88 -11.71 22.78 -22.00
C PRO A 88 -10.43 22.59 -21.16
N THR A 89 -9.25 22.80 -21.75
CA THR A 89 -7.94 22.63 -21.10
C THR A 89 -7.83 23.38 -19.76
N ASN A 90 -8.39 24.59 -19.66
CA ASN A 90 -8.33 25.39 -18.43
C ASN A 90 -9.14 24.78 -17.28
N GLU A 91 -10.30 24.18 -17.58
CA GLU A 91 -11.13 23.51 -16.58
C GLU A 91 -10.48 22.20 -16.11
N ARG A 92 -9.89 21.46 -17.05
CA ARG A 92 -9.07 20.27 -16.78
C ARG A 92 -7.90 20.58 -15.85
N TRP A 93 -7.17 21.67 -16.11
CA TRP A 93 -6.06 22.08 -15.24
C TRP A 93 -6.53 22.51 -13.85
N ALA A 94 -7.65 23.25 -13.76
CA ALA A 94 -8.24 23.59 -12.48
C ALA A 94 -8.65 22.34 -11.68
N GLN A 95 -9.13 21.28 -12.35
CA GLN A 95 -9.42 19.99 -11.74
C GLN A 95 -8.17 19.30 -11.19
N ILE A 96 -7.09 19.22 -11.98
CA ILE A 96 -5.78 18.70 -11.53
C ILE A 96 -5.32 19.45 -10.26
N LYS A 97 -5.46 20.78 -10.23
CA LYS A 97 -5.14 21.59 -9.05
C LYS A 97 -6.02 21.28 -7.84
N ARG A 98 -7.32 21.00 -8.03
CA ARG A 98 -8.19 20.54 -6.93
C ARG A 98 -7.75 19.18 -6.38
N HIS A 99 -7.42 18.25 -7.27
CA HIS A 99 -6.98 16.91 -6.87
C HIS A 99 -5.65 16.96 -6.09
N ILE A 100 -4.68 17.78 -6.51
CA ILE A 100 -3.38 17.90 -5.82
C ILE A 100 -3.48 18.60 -4.45
N ASP A 101 -4.48 19.46 -4.25
CA ASP A 101 -4.71 20.17 -2.99
C ASP A 101 -5.58 19.37 -2.01
N SER A 102 -6.10 18.22 -2.42
CA SER A 102 -6.80 17.29 -1.53
C SER A 102 -5.85 16.68 -0.47
N ASN A 103 -6.43 16.05 0.55
CA ASN A 103 -5.70 15.27 1.55
C ASN A 103 -5.69 13.75 1.23
N ASN A 104 -6.11 13.36 0.02
CA ASN A 104 -6.26 11.98 -0.38
C ASN A 104 -5.15 11.59 -1.37
N GLU A 105 -4.40 10.54 -1.05
CA GLU A 105 -3.33 10.03 -1.90
C GLU A 105 -3.81 9.60 -3.29
N ASN A 106 -5.03 9.04 -3.38
CA ASN A 106 -5.60 8.59 -4.65
C ASN A 106 -5.88 9.77 -5.58
N ASP A 107 -6.30 10.92 -5.03
CA ASP A 107 -6.52 12.14 -5.82
C ASP A 107 -5.17 12.68 -6.35
N TRP A 108 -4.08 12.57 -5.59
CA TRP A 108 -2.75 12.97 -6.06
C TRP A 108 -2.26 12.11 -7.22
N LYS A 109 -2.49 10.79 -7.16
CA LYS A 109 -2.19 9.87 -8.25
C LYS A 109 -3.02 10.20 -9.49
N LEU A 110 -4.32 10.48 -9.29
CA LEU A 110 -5.24 10.88 -10.35
C LEU A 110 -4.78 12.17 -11.04
N ALA A 111 -4.37 13.19 -10.29
CA ALA A 111 -3.86 14.44 -10.83
C ALA A 111 -2.65 14.24 -11.78
N ILE A 112 -1.74 13.32 -11.43
CA ILE A 112 -0.57 12.98 -12.25
C ILE A 112 -0.98 12.24 -13.53
N LEU A 113 -1.95 11.33 -13.44
CA LEU A 113 -2.49 10.61 -14.61
C LEU A 113 -3.18 11.56 -15.58
N GLU A 114 -4.03 12.45 -15.07
CA GLU A 114 -4.72 13.48 -15.86
C GLU A 114 -3.74 14.43 -16.54
N ALA A 115 -2.70 14.87 -15.83
CA ALA A 115 -1.67 15.73 -16.41
C ALA A 115 -0.92 15.02 -17.55
N ASP A 116 -0.58 13.74 -17.42
CA ASP A 116 0.09 12.98 -18.49
C ASP A 116 -0.81 12.81 -19.73
N ILE A 117 -2.14 12.75 -19.56
CA ILE A 117 -3.09 12.75 -20.68
C ILE A 117 -3.04 14.08 -21.44
N ILE A 118 -3.04 15.21 -20.73
CA ILE A 118 -2.87 16.53 -21.36
C ILE A 118 -1.53 16.59 -22.12
N LEU A 119 -0.45 16.07 -21.54
CA LEU A 119 0.86 15.98 -22.20
C LEU A 119 0.76 15.20 -23.51
N GLY A 120 0.10 14.04 -23.51
CA GLY A 120 -0.09 13.23 -24.71
C GLY A 120 -0.90 13.93 -25.80
N GLU A 121 -1.97 14.63 -25.42
CA GLU A 121 -2.78 15.44 -26.33
C GLU A 121 -1.98 16.61 -26.92
N MET A 122 -1.24 17.33 -26.07
CA MET A 122 -0.37 18.43 -26.47
C MET A 122 0.67 17.97 -27.50
N LEU A 123 1.39 16.90 -27.20
CA LEU A 123 2.38 16.30 -28.11
C LEU A 123 1.74 15.96 -29.48
N THR A 124 0.51 15.44 -29.48
CA THR A 124 -0.21 15.18 -30.74
C THR A 124 -0.58 16.45 -31.48
N LYS A 125 -1.05 17.50 -30.79
CA LYS A 125 -1.40 18.77 -31.44
C LYS A 125 -0.19 19.47 -32.05
N ILE A 126 1.00 19.34 -31.47
CA ILE A 126 2.24 19.91 -32.02
C ILE A 126 2.91 19.01 -33.08
N GLY A 127 2.30 17.87 -33.44
CA GLY A 127 2.69 17.09 -34.61
C GLY A 127 3.29 15.69 -34.34
N TYR A 128 3.42 15.26 -33.08
CA TYR A 128 3.95 13.94 -32.73
C TYR A 128 2.84 12.86 -32.75
N GLN A 129 2.86 12.02 -33.78
CA GLN A 129 1.81 11.03 -34.11
C GLN A 129 2.11 9.60 -33.63
N GLN A 130 3.13 9.40 -32.81
CA GLN A 130 3.47 8.08 -32.28
C GLN A 130 2.37 7.55 -31.35
N GLU A 131 2.31 6.23 -31.17
CA GLU A 131 1.20 5.57 -30.47
C GLU A 131 1.21 5.88 -28.96
N ASN A 132 2.40 5.91 -28.35
CA ASN A 132 2.55 6.17 -26.91
C ASN A 132 3.34 7.45 -26.63
N ILE A 133 3.13 8.03 -25.45
CA ILE A 133 3.79 9.28 -25.02
C ILE A 133 5.31 9.11 -24.98
N GLY A 134 5.82 7.95 -24.54
CA GLY A 134 7.25 7.68 -24.52
C GLY A 134 7.91 7.76 -25.90
N GLU A 135 7.25 7.27 -26.95
CA GLU A 135 7.70 7.37 -28.34
C GLU A 135 7.58 8.79 -28.87
N LYS A 136 6.51 9.51 -28.54
CA LYS A 136 6.38 10.94 -28.87
C LYS A 136 7.54 11.73 -28.27
N LEU A 137 7.84 11.54 -26.98
CA LEU A 137 8.95 12.20 -26.29
C LEU A 137 10.34 11.80 -26.83
N LYS A 138 10.50 10.60 -27.41
CA LYS A 138 11.74 10.20 -28.09
C LYS A 138 11.93 10.87 -29.45
N ALA A 139 10.83 11.18 -30.13
CA ALA A 139 10.84 11.81 -31.44
C ALA A 139 11.06 13.33 -31.37
N VAL A 140 10.94 13.93 -30.18
CA VAL A 140 11.17 15.36 -29.96
C VAL A 140 12.65 15.69 -30.14
N GLU A 141 12.93 16.65 -31.03
CA GLU A 141 14.24 17.28 -31.11
C GLU A 141 14.42 18.27 -29.96
N LYS A 142 15.56 18.18 -29.25
CA LYS A 142 15.81 18.99 -28.05
C LYS A 142 15.81 20.50 -28.30
N SER A 143 16.04 20.94 -29.53
CA SER A 143 15.99 22.35 -29.92
C SER A 143 14.57 22.94 -29.88
N ASP A 144 13.55 22.10 -30.00
CA ASP A 144 12.18 22.52 -30.24
C ASP A 144 11.29 22.39 -28.98
N PHE A 145 11.88 21.88 -27.89
CA PHE A 145 11.18 21.61 -26.62
C PHE A 145 12.18 21.72 -25.46
N ASN A 146 12.28 22.91 -24.89
CA ASN A 146 13.24 23.25 -23.84
C ASN A 146 12.99 22.49 -22.53
N THR A 147 11.72 22.17 -22.24
CA THR A 147 11.31 21.44 -21.04
C THR A 147 11.14 19.92 -21.25
N ILE A 148 11.71 19.36 -22.33
CA ILE A 148 11.60 17.92 -22.65
C ILE A 148 12.07 16.99 -21.52
N ASP A 149 13.12 17.36 -20.80
CA ASP A 149 13.63 16.57 -19.67
C ASP A 149 12.62 16.54 -18.50
N LYS A 150 11.89 17.65 -18.28
CA LYS A 150 10.81 17.72 -17.28
C LYS A 150 9.63 16.83 -17.68
N ALA A 151 9.26 16.84 -18.97
CA ALA A 151 8.23 15.96 -19.50
C ALA A 151 8.61 14.47 -19.31
N TRP A 152 9.87 14.11 -19.57
CA TRP A 152 10.38 12.76 -19.30
C TRP A 152 10.36 12.37 -17.83
N GLU A 153 10.76 13.27 -16.93
CA GLU A 153 10.71 13.03 -15.47
C GLU A 153 9.27 12.81 -15.01
N ALA A 154 8.35 13.68 -15.42
CA ALA A 154 6.94 13.59 -15.06
C ALA A 154 6.27 12.31 -15.61
N HIS A 155 6.53 11.97 -16.87
CA HIS A 155 6.02 10.74 -17.49
C HIS A 155 6.55 9.48 -16.79
N LYS A 156 7.80 9.48 -16.33
CA LYS A 156 8.37 8.37 -15.54
C LYS A 156 7.62 8.17 -14.21
N PHE A 157 7.29 9.25 -13.51
CA PHE A 157 6.47 9.17 -12.29
C PHE A 157 5.10 8.57 -12.57
N ARG A 158 4.44 8.98 -13.66
CA ARG A 158 3.18 8.38 -14.07
C ARG A 158 3.33 6.87 -14.33
N ASN A 159 4.40 6.46 -15.00
CA ASN A 159 4.64 5.04 -15.29
C ASN A 159 4.87 4.21 -14.02
N SER A 160 5.54 4.76 -13.00
CA SER A 160 5.65 4.12 -11.70
C SER A 160 4.28 3.90 -11.04
N ILE A 161 3.39 4.88 -11.08
CA ILE A 161 2.00 4.74 -10.57
C ILE A 161 1.28 3.58 -11.28
N ALA A 162 1.38 3.49 -12.60
CA ALA A 162 0.74 2.44 -13.38
C ALA A 162 1.32 1.04 -13.10
N HIS A 163 2.63 0.94 -12.83
CA HIS A 163 3.28 -0.34 -12.56
C HIS A 163 3.06 -0.83 -11.13
N GLU A 164 3.11 0.07 -10.15
CA GLU A 164 3.03 -0.26 -8.72
C GLU A 164 1.59 -0.21 -8.17
N GLY A 165 0.68 0.49 -8.84
CA GLY A 165 -0.76 0.50 -8.55
C GLY A 165 -1.07 0.95 -7.11
N SER A 166 -1.81 0.12 -6.39
CA SER A 166 -2.18 0.37 -4.99
C SER A 166 -0.99 0.40 -4.03
N ASN A 167 0.15 -0.22 -4.40
CA ASN A 167 1.35 -0.24 -3.57
C ASN A 167 2.22 1.02 -3.74
N PHE A 168 2.00 1.81 -4.79
CA PHE A 168 2.73 3.06 -4.96
C PHE A 168 2.35 4.02 -3.84
N THR A 169 3.31 4.51 -3.07
CA THR A 169 3.05 5.53 -2.03
C THR A 169 3.69 6.84 -2.44
N ILE A 170 2.92 7.93 -2.41
CA ILE A 170 3.43 9.28 -2.73
C ILE A 170 2.99 10.30 -1.70
N THR A 171 3.89 11.20 -1.32
CA THR A 171 3.53 12.33 -0.45
C THR A 171 2.94 13.47 -1.27
N GLN A 172 2.05 14.28 -0.67
CA GLN A 172 1.50 15.47 -1.34
C GLN A 172 2.60 16.39 -1.90
N ARG A 173 3.72 16.52 -1.16
CA ARG A 173 4.86 17.35 -1.57
C ARG A 173 5.51 16.83 -2.85
N GLU A 174 5.71 15.51 -2.94
CA GLU A 174 6.25 14.88 -4.15
C GLU A 174 5.28 15.02 -5.32
N ALA A 175 3.99 14.77 -5.08
CA ALA A 175 2.98 14.93 -6.11
C ALA A 175 2.93 16.39 -6.62
N LYS A 176 2.98 17.39 -5.74
CA LYS A 176 3.07 18.81 -6.13
C LYS A 176 4.31 19.13 -6.96
N LYS A 177 5.45 18.52 -6.63
CA LYS A 177 6.68 18.64 -7.44
C LYS A 177 6.46 18.05 -8.84
N VAL A 178 5.86 16.86 -8.95
CA VAL A 178 5.58 16.25 -10.26
C VAL A 178 4.61 17.11 -11.08
N ILE A 179 3.55 17.65 -10.47
CA ILE A 179 2.62 18.56 -11.14
C ILE A 179 3.30 19.85 -11.62
N SER A 180 4.27 20.39 -10.87
CA SER A 180 5.03 21.56 -11.34
C SER A 180 5.88 21.28 -12.59
N LEU A 181 6.34 20.03 -12.78
CA LEU A 181 7.04 19.65 -14.01
C LEU A 181 6.11 19.70 -15.22
N PHE A 182 4.87 19.19 -15.07
CA PHE A 182 3.84 19.30 -16.10
C PHE A 182 3.46 20.76 -16.35
N GLU A 183 3.30 21.56 -15.29
CA GLU A 183 2.96 22.98 -15.40
C GLU A 183 3.98 23.76 -16.24
N ASP A 184 5.28 23.54 -15.98
CA ASP A 184 6.35 24.18 -16.73
C ASP A 184 6.33 23.79 -18.22
N VAL A 185 6.01 22.52 -18.50
CA VAL A 185 5.88 22.00 -19.87
C VAL A 185 4.70 22.65 -20.58
N PHE A 186 3.53 22.72 -19.93
CA PHE A 186 2.34 23.30 -20.56
C PHE A 186 2.45 24.79 -20.79
N LYS A 187 3.16 25.52 -19.92
CA LYS A 187 3.46 26.94 -20.12
C LYS A 187 4.34 27.21 -21.34
N GLU A 188 5.29 26.32 -21.64
CA GLU A 188 6.15 26.47 -22.82
C GLU A 188 5.34 26.45 -24.13
N PHE A 189 4.27 25.66 -24.19
CA PHE A 189 3.43 25.50 -25.38
C PHE A 189 2.11 26.29 -25.33
N GLU A 190 2.00 27.27 -24.42
CA GLU A 190 0.80 28.12 -24.24
C GLU A 190 -0.49 27.31 -24.03
N TYR A 191 -0.38 26.14 -23.39
CA TYR A 191 -1.51 25.30 -23.00
C TYR A 191 -2.19 25.78 -21.71
N LEU A 192 -1.50 26.64 -20.95
CA LEU A 192 -1.89 27.27 -19.68
C LEU A 192 -1.48 28.74 -19.61
#